data_AF-A0A842TV81-F1
#
_entry.id   AF-A0A842TV81-F1
#
_cell.length_a   1.000
_cell.length_b   1.000
_cell.length_c   1.000
_cell.angle_alpha   90.00
_cell.angle_beta   90.00
_cell.angle_gamma   90.00
#
_symmetry.space_group_name_H-M   'P 1'
#
loop_
_entity.id
_entity.type
_entity.pdbx_description
1 polymer ?
#
loop_
_entity_poly.entity_id
_entity_poly.type
_entity_poly.pdbx_seq_one_letter_code
_entity_poly.pdbx_strand_id
1 'polypeptide(L)'
;MIKAILFDLDNTLYDYTYAHKVAIKAAFYELRKHIRISYSHFSKLYKISRDETHKELAGTASAHNRILYFQRLIEKTENTIKPDIVLKLYDSYWNTLLDNMKIFPGSLEVLKYCRENDIKTAIVSDLTTRIQLRKLKKLGISGYVDVLVTSEEAGSEKPHSIMFLLTLNKLKICPEEAVMVGDNAVADIEGANFVGLTTVLLKKGNLSKMPKEEYKKPDYSIKNIKGLIKIVDDLNHIEEGYIKFKCHLKKTKPVSKKKIKDLNRYRQKLYNLGLIGAYPNKVGYGNLSKKDEDIIITGTATGNYKKLENKHYSRITGYDLKKNELWCEGQIKASSESMTHAALYGCSEEIGAVLHVHSIKMWKRYLNKLPTTSKKAAYGTPEMADEMKRLYKKTSFKNKKIAVLGGHKEGIISFGKDLKEAYDILLSYLR
;
A
#
# COMPACT_ATOMS: atom_id res chain seq x y z
N MET A 1 1.16 -3.26 8.31
CA MET A 1 0.67 -4.13 7.23
C MET A 1 -0.71 -3.63 6.85
N ILE A 2 -0.96 -3.45 5.57
CA ILE A 2 -2.27 -3.14 5.00
C ILE A 2 -3.20 -4.33 5.20
N LYS A 3 -4.31 -4.06 5.89
CA LYS A 3 -5.40 -5.01 6.18
C LYS A 3 -6.68 -4.68 5.43
N ALA A 4 -6.80 -3.47 4.87
CA ALA A 4 -7.96 -3.09 4.08
C ALA A 4 -7.66 -2.22 2.86
N ILE A 5 -8.52 -2.34 1.85
CA ILE A 5 -8.58 -1.42 0.73
C ILE A 5 -10.01 -0.87 0.60
N LEU A 6 -10.12 0.45 0.65
CA LEU A 6 -11.32 1.22 0.43
C LEU A 6 -11.31 1.66 -1.04
N PHE A 7 -12.34 1.30 -1.78
CA PHE A 7 -12.51 1.64 -3.18
C PHE A 7 -13.63 2.66 -3.34
N ASP A 8 -13.38 3.71 -4.12
CA ASP A 8 -14.47 4.33 -4.84
C ASP A 8 -15.08 3.34 -5.88
N LEU A 9 -16.32 3.59 -6.30
CA LEU A 9 -17.04 2.71 -7.22
C LEU A 9 -17.09 3.26 -8.65
N ASP A 10 -17.69 4.44 -8.81
CA ASP A 10 -18.01 5.04 -10.11
C ASP A 10 -16.73 5.54 -10.76
N ASN A 11 -16.42 5.07 -11.96
CA ASN A 11 -15.16 5.38 -12.64
C ASN A 11 -13.89 4.82 -11.98
N THR A 12 -13.99 4.12 -10.86
CA THR A 12 -12.86 3.39 -10.26
C THR A 12 -12.90 1.90 -10.57
N LEU A 13 -14.02 1.23 -10.27
CA LEU A 13 -14.18 -0.22 -10.54
C LEU A 13 -14.88 -0.51 -11.87
N TYR A 14 -15.67 0.42 -12.39
CA TYR A 14 -16.41 0.24 -13.65
C TYR A 14 -16.59 1.55 -14.42
N ASP A 15 -16.93 1.45 -15.70
CA ASP A 15 -17.12 2.61 -16.58
C ASP A 15 -18.50 3.28 -16.39
N TYR A 16 -18.61 4.05 -15.29
CA TYR A 16 -19.79 4.89 -15.04
C TYR A 16 -20.02 5.90 -16.17
N THR A 17 -18.95 6.47 -16.73
CA THR A 17 -19.06 7.53 -17.76
C THR A 17 -19.77 7.01 -19.01
N TYR A 18 -19.40 5.82 -19.49
CA TYR A 18 -20.07 5.16 -20.60
C TYR A 18 -21.52 4.79 -20.26
N ALA A 19 -21.74 4.11 -19.12
CA ALA A 19 -23.08 3.65 -18.73
C ALA A 19 -24.05 4.82 -18.54
N HIS A 20 -23.59 5.92 -17.92
CA HIS A 20 -24.35 7.16 -17.76
C HIS A 20 -24.74 7.78 -19.10
N LYS A 21 -23.80 7.86 -20.06
CA LYS A 21 -24.08 8.41 -21.39
C LYS A 21 -25.18 7.66 -22.12
N VAL A 22 -25.20 6.32 -22.02
CA VAL A 22 -26.23 5.47 -22.62
C VAL A 22 -27.57 5.66 -21.89
N ALA A 23 -27.55 5.69 -20.57
CA ALA A 23 -28.74 5.87 -19.73
C ALA A 23 -29.44 7.23 -19.95
N ILE A 24 -28.69 8.32 -20.14
CA ILE A 24 -29.26 9.64 -20.47
C ILE A 24 -29.97 9.63 -21.82
N LYS A 25 -29.42 8.92 -22.82
CA LYS A 25 -30.10 8.75 -24.11
C LYS A 25 -31.38 7.94 -23.97
N ALA A 26 -31.39 6.89 -23.14
CA ALA A 26 -32.61 6.11 -22.88
C ALA A 26 -33.70 6.95 -22.21
N ALA A 27 -33.34 7.75 -21.20
CA ALA A 27 -34.27 8.69 -20.57
C ALA A 27 -34.83 9.71 -21.58
N PHE A 28 -33.99 10.24 -22.48
CA PHE A 28 -34.48 11.10 -23.57
C PHE A 28 -35.52 10.42 -24.45
N TYR A 29 -35.24 9.19 -24.91
CA TYR A 29 -36.18 8.47 -25.77
C TYR A 29 -37.47 8.11 -25.05
N GLU A 30 -37.40 7.84 -23.75
CA GLU A 30 -38.59 7.63 -22.91
C GLU A 30 -39.42 8.91 -22.83
N LEU A 31 -38.79 10.06 -22.55
CA LEU A 31 -39.48 11.36 -22.53
C LEU A 31 -40.17 11.67 -23.85
N ARG A 32 -39.51 11.38 -24.97
CA ARG A 32 -40.00 11.68 -26.32
C ARG A 32 -41.30 10.96 -26.68
N LYS A 33 -41.65 9.87 -25.97
CA LYS A 33 -42.96 9.19 -26.11
C LYS A 33 -44.12 10.02 -25.57
N HIS A 34 -43.84 10.99 -24.71
CA HIS A 34 -44.83 11.77 -23.98
C HIS A 34 -44.79 13.26 -24.32
N ILE A 35 -43.59 13.81 -24.58
CA ILE A 35 -43.36 15.24 -24.77
C ILE A 35 -42.48 15.46 -26.00
N ARG A 36 -42.89 16.39 -26.87
CA ARG A 36 -42.11 16.76 -28.07
C ARG A 36 -40.94 17.64 -27.67
N ILE A 37 -39.75 17.05 -27.58
CA ILE A 37 -38.51 17.75 -27.25
C ILE A 37 -37.34 17.25 -28.11
N SER A 38 -36.42 18.14 -28.48
CA SER A 38 -35.17 17.77 -29.15
C SER A 38 -34.14 17.27 -28.14
N TYR A 39 -33.19 16.43 -28.57
CA TYR A 39 -32.13 15.94 -27.68
C TYR A 39 -31.27 17.07 -27.11
N SER A 40 -30.99 18.11 -27.90
CA SER A 40 -30.21 19.27 -27.46
C SER A 40 -30.93 20.03 -26.34
N HIS A 41 -32.25 20.23 -26.47
CA HIS A 41 -33.04 20.90 -25.45
C HIS A 41 -33.16 20.05 -24.18
N PHE A 42 -33.43 18.74 -24.31
CA PHE A 42 -33.42 17.80 -23.18
C PHE A 42 -32.10 17.82 -22.43
N SER A 43 -30.97 17.70 -23.14
CA SER A 43 -29.64 17.67 -22.54
C SER A 43 -29.34 18.97 -21.77
N LYS A 44 -29.74 20.12 -22.33
CA LYS A 44 -29.60 21.43 -21.67
C LYS A 44 -30.43 21.49 -20.39
N LEU A 45 -31.71 21.10 -20.44
CA LEU A 45 -32.59 21.12 -19.27
C LEU A 45 -32.17 20.12 -18.19
N TYR A 46 -31.72 18.92 -18.58
CA TYR A 46 -31.17 17.94 -17.65
C TYR A 46 -29.94 18.50 -16.93
N LYS A 47 -29.02 19.13 -17.66
CA LYS A 47 -27.85 19.76 -17.07
C LYS A 47 -28.23 20.85 -16.07
N ILE A 48 -29.11 21.77 -16.46
CA ILE A 48 -29.60 22.85 -15.57
C ILE A 48 -30.24 22.26 -14.31
N SER A 49 -31.14 21.28 -14.47
CA SER A 49 -31.86 20.63 -13.38
C SER A 49 -30.91 19.92 -12.40
N ARG A 50 -29.89 19.25 -12.95
CA ARG A 50 -28.82 18.64 -12.16
C ARG A 50 -28.01 19.69 -11.40
N ASP A 51 -27.52 20.71 -12.10
CA ASP A 51 -26.63 21.73 -11.51
C ASP A 51 -27.34 22.51 -10.39
N GLU A 52 -28.62 22.84 -10.57
CA GLU A 52 -29.47 23.43 -9.52
C GLU A 52 -29.64 22.49 -8.33
N THR A 53 -29.96 21.21 -8.57
CA THR A 53 -30.11 20.22 -7.49
C THR A 53 -28.81 20.05 -6.69
N HIS A 54 -27.67 19.98 -7.38
CA HIS A 54 -26.35 19.91 -6.74
C HIS A 54 -26.05 21.15 -5.91
N LYS A 55 -26.45 22.34 -6.37
CA LYS A 55 -26.24 23.59 -5.65
C LYS A 55 -27.10 23.66 -4.38
N GLU A 56 -28.37 23.29 -4.48
CA GLU A 56 -29.33 23.42 -3.37
C GLU A 56 -29.17 22.34 -2.30
N LEU A 57 -28.73 21.14 -2.70
CA LEU A 57 -28.60 19.97 -1.81
C LEU A 57 -27.14 19.59 -1.56
N ALA A 58 -26.21 20.52 -1.79
CA ALA A 58 -24.77 20.29 -1.71
C ALA A 58 -24.36 19.56 -0.43
N GLY A 59 -23.54 18.51 -0.57
CA GLY A 59 -23.04 17.72 0.54
C GLY A 59 -24.00 16.65 1.07
N THR A 60 -25.17 16.47 0.46
CA THR A 60 -26.14 15.43 0.83
C THR A 60 -26.34 14.44 -0.32
N ALA A 61 -26.56 13.15 -0.01
CA ALA A 61 -26.79 12.12 -1.04
C ALA A 61 -27.91 12.45 -2.03
N SER A 62 -28.90 13.25 -1.61
CA SER A 62 -29.98 13.74 -2.45
C SER A 62 -29.49 14.61 -3.62
N ALA A 63 -28.34 15.29 -3.49
CA ALA A 63 -27.69 16.00 -4.60
C ALA A 63 -27.43 15.09 -5.81
N HIS A 64 -27.26 13.78 -5.60
CA HIS A 64 -27.05 12.78 -6.65
C HIS A 64 -28.32 12.01 -7.04
N ASN A 65 -29.50 12.35 -6.51
CA ASN A 65 -30.71 11.59 -6.79
C ASN A 65 -31.35 12.01 -8.12
N ARG A 66 -31.28 11.11 -9.12
CA ARG A 66 -31.79 11.37 -10.48
C ARG A 66 -33.29 11.65 -10.54
N ILE A 67 -34.06 11.23 -9.53
CA ILE A 67 -35.51 11.53 -9.50
C ILE A 67 -35.74 13.05 -9.43
N LEU A 68 -34.90 13.78 -8.68
CA LEU A 68 -35.00 15.23 -8.53
C LEU A 68 -34.61 15.94 -9.82
N TYR A 69 -33.64 15.40 -10.56
CA TYR A 69 -33.24 15.97 -11.84
C TYR A 69 -34.37 15.84 -12.87
N PHE A 70 -35.01 14.67 -12.93
CA PHE A 70 -36.12 14.45 -13.84
C PHE A 70 -37.38 15.20 -13.43
N GLN A 71 -37.67 15.31 -12.13
CA GLN A 71 -38.74 16.16 -11.61
C GLN A 71 -38.58 17.60 -12.10
N ARG A 72 -37.44 18.23 -11.81
CA ARG A 72 -37.17 19.62 -12.23
C ARG A 72 -37.18 19.79 -13.74
N LEU A 73 -36.65 18.81 -14.48
CA LEU A 73 -36.69 18.85 -15.94
C LEU A 73 -38.12 18.90 -16.44
N ILE A 74 -39.01 18.07 -15.90
CA ILE A 74 -40.43 18.02 -16.27
C ILE A 74 -41.13 19.32 -15.89
N GLU A 75 -40.93 19.82 -14.67
CA GLU A 75 -41.50 21.10 -14.22
C GLU A 75 -41.06 22.26 -15.13
N LYS A 76 -39.80 22.30 -15.57
CA LYS A 76 -39.30 23.32 -16.52
C LYS A 76 -39.80 23.13 -17.95
N THR A 77 -40.19 21.91 -18.34
CA THR A 77 -40.67 21.63 -19.71
C THR A 77 -42.17 21.87 -19.84
N GLU A 78 -42.94 21.50 -18.81
CA GLU A 78 -44.41 21.45 -18.86
C GLU A 78 -45.08 22.46 -17.91
N ASN A 79 -44.30 23.21 -17.11
CA ASN A 79 -44.78 24.13 -16.08
C ASN A 79 -45.71 23.47 -15.03
N THR A 80 -45.58 22.15 -14.85
CA THR A 80 -46.32 21.34 -13.88
C THR A 80 -45.58 20.03 -13.61
N ILE A 81 -45.91 19.36 -12.51
CA ILE A 81 -45.41 18.02 -12.24
C ILE A 81 -46.17 16.98 -13.06
N LYS A 82 -45.46 15.97 -13.58
CA LYS A 82 -46.05 14.76 -14.20
C LYS A 82 -45.45 13.51 -13.57
N PRO A 83 -45.98 13.04 -12.42
CA PRO A 83 -45.36 11.98 -11.61
C PRO A 83 -45.04 10.71 -12.41
N ASP A 84 -45.97 10.21 -13.22
CA ASP A 84 -45.79 9.01 -14.02
C ASP A 84 -44.63 9.11 -15.01
N ILE A 85 -44.45 10.29 -15.63
CA ILE A 85 -43.35 10.53 -16.57
C ILE A 85 -42.03 10.54 -15.79
N VAL A 86 -41.96 11.27 -14.68
CA VAL A 86 -40.76 11.35 -13.84
C VAL A 86 -40.29 9.97 -13.39
N LEU A 87 -41.22 9.12 -12.93
CA LEU A 87 -40.93 7.74 -12.53
C LEU A 87 -40.42 6.90 -13.71
N LYS A 88 -41.06 6.98 -14.88
CA LYS A 88 -40.60 6.28 -16.11
C LYS A 88 -39.20 6.72 -16.54
N LEU A 89 -38.89 8.01 -16.46
CA LEU A 89 -37.54 8.52 -16.78
C LEU A 89 -36.49 7.97 -15.82
N TYR A 90 -36.82 7.95 -14.52
CA TYR A 90 -35.95 7.40 -13.49
C TYR A 90 -35.67 5.90 -13.71
N ASP A 91 -36.71 5.12 -13.97
CA ASP A 91 -36.59 3.69 -14.22
C ASP A 91 -35.84 3.40 -15.53
N SER A 92 -36.18 4.11 -16.62
CA SER A 92 -35.49 4.00 -17.91
C SER A 92 -33.99 4.30 -17.77
N TYR A 93 -33.64 5.36 -17.04
CA TYR A 93 -32.26 5.70 -16.74
C TYR A 93 -31.56 4.59 -15.95
N TRP A 94 -32.09 4.19 -14.79
CA TRP A 94 -31.39 3.26 -13.92
C TRP A 94 -31.31 1.84 -14.47
N ASN A 95 -32.36 1.35 -15.11
CA ASN A 95 -32.34 0.03 -15.74
C ASN A 95 -31.30 0.00 -16.86
N THR A 96 -31.30 1.01 -17.73
CA THR A 96 -30.31 1.12 -18.80
C THR A 96 -28.88 1.26 -18.26
N LEU A 97 -28.67 2.08 -17.22
CA LEU A 97 -27.37 2.25 -16.60
C LEU A 97 -26.83 0.93 -16.09
N LEU A 98 -27.64 0.20 -15.31
CA LEU A 98 -27.27 -1.09 -14.73
C LEU A 98 -26.96 -2.11 -15.84
N ASP A 99 -27.79 -2.20 -16.87
CA ASP A 99 -27.60 -3.14 -17.98
C ASP A 99 -26.34 -2.87 -18.81
N ASN A 100 -25.81 -1.65 -18.76
CA ASN A 100 -24.62 -1.25 -19.49
C ASN A 100 -23.37 -1.09 -18.60
N MET A 101 -23.42 -1.50 -17.32
CA MET A 101 -22.26 -1.50 -16.45
C MET A 101 -21.22 -2.51 -16.92
N LYS A 102 -19.98 -2.02 -17.13
CA LYS A 102 -18.84 -2.85 -17.49
C LYS A 102 -17.70 -2.60 -16.51
N ILE A 103 -17.33 -3.64 -15.78
CA ILE A 103 -16.19 -3.62 -14.87
C ILE A 103 -14.91 -3.31 -15.65
N PHE A 104 -14.00 -2.52 -15.07
CA PHE A 104 -12.73 -2.25 -15.71
C PHE A 104 -11.83 -3.51 -15.73
N PRO A 105 -11.00 -3.67 -16.77
CA PRO A 105 -10.01 -4.74 -16.82
C PRO A 105 -9.10 -4.70 -15.58
N GLY A 106 -8.97 -5.85 -14.91
CA GLY A 106 -8.14 -6.00 -13.72
C GLY A 106 -8.82 -5.71 -12.39
N SER A 107 -10.00 -5.08 -12.35
CA SER A 107 -10.68 -4.78 -11.07
C SER A 107 -11.08 -6.05 -10.33
N LEU A 108 -11.62 -7.06 -11.02
CA LEU A 108 -11.97 -8.35 -10.41
C LEU A 108 -10.72 -9.11 -9.92
N GLU A 109 -9.60 -8.97 -10.62
CA GLU A 109 -8.32 -9.57 -10.23
C GLU A 109 -7.81 -8.96 -8.92
N VAL A 110 -7.89 -7.63 -8.78
CA VAL A 110 -7.53 -6.93 -7.54
C VAL A 110 -8.44 -7.35 -6.37
N LEU A 111 -9.76 -7.45 -6.59
CA LEU A 111 -10.70 -7.90 -5.56
C LEU A 111 -10.44 -9.36 -5.13
N LYS A 112 -10.09 -10.24 -6.08
CA LYS A 112 -9.68 -11.63 -5.78
C LYS A 112 -8.38 -11.66 -4.98
N TYR A 113 -7.38 -10.90 -5.40
CA TYR A 113 -6.12 -10.75 -4.68
C TYR A 113 -6.35 -10.31 -3.23
N CYS A 114 -7.24 -9.34 -2.98
CA CYS A 114 -7.55 -8.90 -1.62
C CYS A 114 -8.08 -10.06 -0.77
N ARG A 115 -9.06 -10.82 -1.29
CA ARG A 115 -9.61 -11.99 -0.58
C ARG A 115 -8.56 -13.06 -0.32
N GLU A 116 -7.73 -13.39 -1.32
CA GLU A 116 -6.69 -14.42 -1.21
C GLU A 116 -5.61 -14.07 -0.19
N ASN A 117 -5.42 -12.78 0.12
CA ASN A 117 -4.43 -12.28 1.08
C ASN A 117 -5.06 -11.78 2.39
N ASP A 118 -6.32 -12.14 2.68
CA ASP A 118 -7.07 -11.72 3.88
C ASP A 118 -7.11 -10.19 4.08
N ILE A 119 -7.17 -9.45 2.97
CA ILE A 119 -7.32 -8.01 2.95
C ILE A 119 -8.79 -7.69 2.77
N LYS A 120 -9.38 -7.00 3.74
CA LYS A 120 -10.76 -6.55 3.71
C LYS A 120 -10.98 -5.52 2.61
N THR A 121 -12.13 -5.56 1.96
CA THR A 121 -12.50 -4.54 0.98
C THR A 121 -13.74 -3.78 1.39
N ALA A 122 -13.71 -2.48 1.15
CA ALA A 122 -14.85 -1.62 1.34
C ALA A 122 -15.14 -0.78 0.11
N ILE A 123 -16.41 -0.46 -0.11
CA ILE A 123 -16.85 0.52 -1.10
C ILE A 123 -17.26 1.80 -0.38
N VAL A 124 -16.68 2.92 -0.78
CA VAL A 124 -16.95 4.26 -0.22
C VAL A 124 -17.38 5.19 -1.36
N SER A 125 -18.68 5.43 -1.50
CA SER A 125 -19.20 6.08 -2.73
C SER A 125 -20.43 6.94 -2.50
N ASP A 126 -20.45 8.13 -3.11
CA ASP A 126 -21.53 9.11 -2.99
C ASP A 126 -22.73 8.71 -3.86
N LEU A 127 -23.81 8.27 -3.22
CA LEU A 127 -25.13 8.04 -3.80
C LEU A 127 -26.08 7.53 -2.70
N THR A 128 -27.34 7.31 -3.06
CA THR A 128 -28.27 6.54 -2.23
C THR A 128 -27.87 5.06 -2.15
N THR A 129 -28.09 4.46 -0.98
CA THR A 129 -27.71 3.09 -0.62
C THR A 129 -28.36 2.06 -1.54
N ARG A 130 -29.66 2.24 -1.83
CA ARG A 130 -30.41 1.34 -2.72
C ARG A 130 -29.73 1.19 -4.08
N ILE A 131 -29.22 2.27 -4.64
CA ILE A 131 -28.59 2.22 -5.97
C ILE A 131 -27.21 1.57 -5.90
N GLN A 132 -26.39 1.90 -4.90
CA GLN A 132 -25.07 1.27 -4.77
C GLN A 132 -25.18 -0.25 -4.59
N LEU A 133 -26.14 -0.72 -3.79
CA LEU A 133 -26.42 -2.15 -3.65
C LEU A 133 -26.79 -2.81 -4.99
N ARG A 134 -27.64 -2.17 -5.80
CA ARG A 134 -27.98 -2.66 -7.15
C ARG A 134 -26.75 -2.73 -8.06
N LYS A 135 -25.86 -1.72 -8.00
CA LYS A 135 -24.61 -1.70 -8.77
C LYS A 135 -23.69 -2.85 -8.39
N LEU A 136 -23.48 -3.10 -7.10
CA LEU A 136 -22.64 -4.23 -6.63
C LEU A 136 -23.18 -5.58 -7.12
N LYS A 137 -24.50 -5.77 -7.04
CA LYS A 137 -25.16 -6.99 -7.53
C LYS A 137 -24.98 -7.15 -9.04
N LYS A 138 -25.22 -6.07 -9.81
CA LYS A 138 -25.13 -6.10 -11.27
C LYS A 138 -23.70 -6.35 -11.78
N LEU A 139 -22.70 -5.79 -11.09
CA LEU A 139 -21.29 -6.01 -11.40
C LEU A 139 -20.79 -7.42 -11.00
N GLY A 140 -21.56 -8.19 -10.23
CA GLY A 140 -21.15 -9.50 -9.74
C GLY A 140 -20.04 -9.43 -8.68
N ILE A 141 -19.87 -8.29 -8.01
CA ILE A 141 -18.79 -8.09 -7.01
C ILE A 141 -19.27 -8.15 -5.56
N SER A 142 -20.56 -8.35 -5.31
CA SER A 142 -21.14 -8.36 -3.95
C SER A 142 -20.40 -9.27 -2.98
N GLY A 143 -19.99 -10.46 -3.40
CA GLY A 143 -19.27 -11.39 -2.51
C GLY A 143 -17.89 -10.88 -2.09
N TYR A 144 -17.28 -9.95 -2.83
CA TYR A 144 -15.93 -9.44 -2.57
C TYR A 144 -15.91 -8.27 -1.59
N VAL A 145 -17.05 -7.64 -1.33
CA VAL A 145 -17.17 -6.42 -0.54
C VAL A 145 -17.56 -6.76 0.90
N ASP A 146 -16.68 -6.49 1.87
CA ASP A 146 -16.96 -6.69 3.29
C ASP A 146 -17.82 -5.55 3.86
N VAL A 147 -17.59 -4.31 3.40
CA VAL A 147 -18.28 -3.11 3.89
C VAL A 147 -18.70 -2.20 2.74
N LEU A 148 -19.93 -1.69 2.80
CA LEU A 148 -20.39 -0.57 1.99
C LEU A 148 -20.66 0.61 2.91
N VAL A 149 -20.17 1.79 2.51
CA VAL A 149 -20.54 3.09 3.09
C VAL A 149 -20.93 4.03 1.96
N THR A 150 -22.14 4.59 2.08
CA THR A 150 -22.68 5.56 1.12
C THR A 150 -22.80 6.93 1.76
N SER A 151 -22.89 7.99 0.95
CA SER A 151 -23.12 9.33 1.48
C SER A 151 -24.49 9.45 2.17
N GLU A 152 -25.46 8.63 1.77
CA GLU A 152 -26.78 8.57 2.41
C GLU A 152 -26.68 7.99 3.82
N GLU A 153 -25.89 6.94 3.99
CA GLU A 153 -25.63 6.37 5.31
C GLU A 153 -24.80 7.31 6.19
N ALA A 154 -23.77 7.92 5.64
CA ALA A 154 -22.83 8.75 6.39
C ALA A 154 -23.39 10.15 6.71
N GLY A 155 -24.48 10.56 6.07
CA GLY A 155 -25.07 11.90 6.20
C GLY A 155 -24.24 13.01 5.55
N SER A 156 -23.14 12.67 4.86
CA SER A 156 -22.28 13.62 4.14
C SER A 156 -21.56 12.95 2.99
N GLU A 157 -21.12 13.73 2.01
CA GLU A 157 -20.37 13.27 0.83
C GLU A 157 -18.87 13.39 1.01
N LYS A 158 -18.12 12.60 0.23
CA LYS A 158 -16.69 12.84 0.02
C LYS A 158 -16.46 14.27 -0.51
N PRO A 159 -15.45 15.02 -0.03
CA PRO A 159 -14.28 14.58 0.75
C PRO A 159 -14.48 14.61 2.27
N HIS A 160 -15.70 14.75 2.80
CA HIS A 160 -15.89 14.77 4.25
C HIS A 160 -15.35 13.50 4.90
N SER A 161 -14.59 13.67 5.98
CA SER A 161 -13.90 12.58 6.70
C SER A 161 -14.83 11.48 7.21
N ILE A 162 -16.12 11.75 7.40
CA ILE A 162 -17.07 10.88 8.09
C ILE A 162 -17.27 9.56 7.35
N MET A 163 -17.27 9.57 6.02
CA MET A 163 -17.41 8.35 5.22
C MET A 163 -16.21 7.41 5.42
N PHE A 164 -14.99 7.95 5.47
CA PHE A 164 -13.78 7.18 5.70
C PHE A 164 -13.72 6.66 7.14
N LEU A 165 -14.02 7.50 8.13
CA LEU A 165 -14.05 7.13 9.54
C LEU A 165 -15.10 6.06 9.84
N LEU A 166 -16.31 6.20 9.28
CA LEU A 166 -17.37 5.20 9.40
C LEU A 166 -16.96 3.87 8.78
N THR A 167 -16.30 3.91 7.62
CA THR A 167 -15.78 2.71 6.96
C THR A 167 -14.74 2.00 7.82
N LEU A 168 -13.75 2.73 8.34
CA LEU A 168 -12.72 2.19 9.24
C LEU A 168 -13.32 1.60 10.52
N ASN A 169 -14.32 2.26 11.10
CA ASN A 169 -15.03 1.78 12.28
C ASN A 169 -15.77 0.45 12.02
N LYS A 170 -16.48 0.34 10.89
CA LYS A 170 -17.16 -0.91 10.49
C LYS A 170 -16.16 -2.05 10.26
N LEU A 171 -15.00 -1.73 9.67
CA LEU A 171 -13.93 -2.70 9.43
C LEU A 171 -13.11 -3.03 10.69
N LYS A 172 -13.20 -2.20 11.74
CA LYS A 172 -12.36 -2.28 12.95
C LYS A 172 -10.86 -2.21 12.62
N ILE A 173 -10.48 -1.28 11.74
CA ILE A 173 -9.12 -1.13 11.23
C ILE A 173 -8.61 0.29 11.48
N CYS A 174 -7.33 0.45 11.81
CA CYS A 174 -6.69 1.75 11.97
C CYS A 174 -6.40 2.39 10.60
N PRO A 175 -6.43 3.73 10.45
CA PRO A 175 -6.17 4.40 9.18
C PRO A 175 -4.86 4.00 8.49
N GLU A 176 -3.80 3.78 9.27
CA GLU A 176 -2.46 3.43 8.76
C GLU A 176 -2.38 2.03 8.15
N GLU A 177 -3.39 1.19 8.41
CA GLU A 177 -3.51 -0.17 7.90
C GLU A 177 -4.45 -0.26 6.68
N ALA A 178 -4.89 0.88 6.15
CA ALA A 178 -5.86 0.94 5.06
C ALA A 178 -5.40 1.83 3.90
N VAL A 179 -5.79 1.42 2.68
CA VAL A 179 -5.53 2.17 1.45
C VAL A 179 -6.83 2.66 0.84
N MET A 180 -6.95 3.95 0.51
CA MET A 180 -8.03 4.49 -0.31
C MET A 180 -7.59 4.56 -1.77
N VAL A 181 -8.42 4.02 -2.68
CA VAL A 181 -8.22 4.12 -4.13
C VAL A 181 -9.46 4.70 -4.81
N GLY A 182 -9.24 5.70 -5.67
CA GLY A 182 -10.30 6.36 -6.44
C GLY A 182 -9.76 7.19 -7.59
N ASP A 183 -10.64 7.69 -8.46
CA ASP A 183 -10.27 8.50 -9.61
C ASP A 183 -10.39 10.01 -9.37
N ASN A 184 -10.99 10.44 -8.25
CA ASN A 184 -11.20 11.84 -7.92
C ASN A 184 -10.17 12.36 -6.90
N ALA A 185 -9.31 13.28 -7.34
CA ALA A 185 -8.24 13.84 -6.51
C ALA A 185 -8.72 14.66 -5.30
N VAL A 186 -9.96 15.15 -5.31
CA VAL A 186 -10.55 15.88 -4.17
C VAL A 186 -11.34 14.90 -3.33
N ALA A 187 -12.40 14.32 -3.89
CA ALA A 187 -13.32 13.47 -3.14
C ALA A 187 -12.62 12.25 -2.50
N ASP A 188 -11.81 11.53 -3.27
CA ASP A 188 -11.23 10.26 -2.80
C ASP A 188 -9.90 10.44 -2.09
N ILE A 189 -9.06 11.36 -2.57
CA ILE A 189 -7.68 11.47 -2.11
C ILE A 189 -7.56 12.49 -0.99
N GLU A 190 -8.09 13.70 -1.16
CA GLU A 190 -7.96 14.76 -0.16
C GLU A 190 -8.65 14.36 1.15
N GLY A 191 -9.90 13.87 1.06
CA GLY A 191 -10.65 13.41 2.23
C GLY A 191 -9.96 12.26 2.98
N ALA A 192 -9.40 11.30 2.24
CA ALA A 192 -8.68 10.18 2.83
C ALA A 192 -7.34 10.61 3.48
N ASN A 193 -6.63 11.56 2.87
CA ASN A 193 -5.40 12.13 3.40
C ASN A 193 -5.61 12.83 4.76
N PHE A 194 -6.76 13.48 4.97
CA PHE A 194 -7.11 14.11 6.25
C PHE A 194 -7.31 13.09 7.38
N VAL A 195 -7.69 11.86 7.05
CA VAL A 195 -7.95 10.78 8.02
C VAL A 195 -6.70 9.90 8.26
N GLY A 196 -5.62 10.13 7.51
CA GLY A 196 -4.36 9.39 7.66
C GLY A 196 -4.30 8.06 6.89
N LEU A 197 -5.21 7.86 5.93
CA LEU A 197 -5.17 6.73 5.01
C LEU A 197 -4.00 6.86 4.03
N THR A 198 -3.44 5.74 3.59
CA THR A 198 -2.59 5.73 2.40
C THR A 198 -3.46 5.93 1.17
N THR A 199 -3.08 6.81 0.25
CA THR A 199 -3.93 7.19 -0.90
C THR A 199 -3.34 6.83 -2.25
N VAL A 200 -4.18 6.28 -3.13
CA VAL A 200 -3.80 5.86 -4.49
C VAL A 200 -4.76 6.48 -5.50
N LEU A 201 -4.26 7.43 -6.29
CA LEU A 201 -5.03 8.05 -7.37
C LEU A 201 -4.98 7.20 -8.65
N LEU A 202 -6.15 6.78 -9.15
CA LEU A 202 -6.30 6.14 -10.45
C LEU A 202 -6.43 7.20 -11.55
N LYS A 203 -5.33 7.46 -12.27
CA LYS A 203 -5.29 8.47 -13.34
C LYS A 203 -5.96 7.97 -14.61
N LYS A 204 -7.08 8.59 -14.99
CA LYS A 204 -7.75 8.38 -16.28
C LYS A 204 -7.38 9.46 -17.30
N GLY A 205 -6.38 9.17 -18.15
CA GLY A 205 -6.01 10.06 -19.26
C GLY A 205 -5.78 11.53 -18.87
N ASN A 206 -5.74 12.45 -19.84
CA ASN A 206 -5.44 13.88 -19.61
C ASN A 206 -6.55 14.67 -18.88
N LEU A 207 -7.52 14.01 -18.23
CA LEU A 207 -8.73 14.66 -17.70
C LEU A 207 -8.74 14.84 -16.17
N SER A 208 -7.75 14.34 -15.44
CA SER A 208 -7.64 14.69 -14.02
C SER A 208 -7.14 16.14 -13.90
N LYS A 209 -8.05 17.09 -13.64
CA LYS A 209 -7.65 18.40 -13.11
C LYS A 209 -6.79 18.13 -11.88
N MET A 210 -5.51 18.42 -11.97
CA MET A 210 -4.66 18.36 -10.79
C MET A 210 -5.23 19.35 -9.77
N PRO A 211 -5.36 18.94 -8.49
CA PRO A 211 -5.82 19.84 -7.46
C PRO A 211 -4.85 21.04 -7.36
N LYS A 212 -5.36 22.21 -6.94
CA LYS A 212 -4.57 23.44 -6.75
C LYS A 212 -3.37 23.18 -5.81
N GLU A 213 -2.37 24.05 -5.79
CA GLU A 213 -1.10 23.81 -5.07
C GLU A 213 -1.21 23.63 -3.53
N GLU A 214 -2.36 23.94 -2.92
CA GLU A 214 -2.61 23.81 -1.47
C GLU A 214 -3.01 22.41 -0.99
N TYR A 215 -3.28 21.44 -1.88
CA TYR A 215 -3.79 20.13 -1.48
C TYR A 215 -2.67 19.09 -1.25
N LYS A 216 -2.85 18.23 -0.24
CA LYS A 216 -1.97 17.07 -0.04
C LYS A 216 -2.08 16.14 -1.26
N LYS A 217 -0.94 15.94 -1.93
CA LYS A 217 -0.82 15.05 -3.10
C LYS A 217 -1.12 13.58 -2.70
N PRO A 218 -1.60 12.74 -3.63
CA PRO A 218 -1.74 11.32 -3.36
C PRO A 218 -0.38 10.68 -3.06
N ASP A 219 -0.33 9.69 -2.17
CA ASP A 219 0.90 8.94 -1.87
C ASP A 219 1.38 8.17 -3.10
N TYR A 220 0.43 7.62 -3.86
CA TYR A 220 0.71 6.88 -5.09
C TYR A 220 -0.23 7.29 -6.23
N SER A 221 0.21 7.01 -7.46
CA SER A 221 -0.64 7.19 -8.64
C SER A 221 -0.45 6.01 -9.59
N ILE A 222 -1.56 5.48 -10.09
CA ILE A 222 -1.57 4.35 -11.03
C ILE A 222 -2.42 4.71 -12.25
N LYS A 223 -2.07 4.17 -13.42
CA LYS A 223 -2.90 4.30 -14.64
C LYS A 223 -3.87 3.13 -14.82
N ASN A 224 -3.64 2.04 -14.11
CA ASN A 224 -4.41 0.80 -14.16
C ASN A 224 -4.52 0.26 -12.74
N ILE A 225 -5.71 -0.18 -12.36
CA ILE A 225 -6.04 -0.65 -11.01
C ILE A 225 -5.17 -1.86 -10.57
N LYS A 226 -4.67 -2.68 -11.49
CA LYS A 226 -3.72 -3.77 -11.18
C LYS A 226 -2.43 -3.27 -10.53
N GLY A 227 -2.05 -2.01 -10.76
CA GLY A 227 -0.92 -1.39 -10.10
C GLY A 227 -1.06 -1.36 -8.57
N LEU A 228 -2.28 -1.48 -8.05
CA LEU A 228 -2.56 -1.54 -6.62
C LEU A 228 -1.94 -2.77 -5.95
N ILE A 229 -1.93 -3.93 -6.63
CA ILE A 229 -1.32 -5.17 -6.10
C ILE A 229 0.13 -4.91 -5.73
N LYS A 230 0.91 -4.31 -6.65
CA LYS A 230 2.31 -3.98 -6.39
C LYS A 230 2.48 -2.99 -5.23
N ILE A 231 1.62 -1.98 -5.13
CA ILE A 231 1.69 -0.99 -4.04
C ILE A 231 1.42 -1.67 -2.71
N VAL A 232 0.38 -2.50 -2.63
CA VAL A 232 0.00 -3.22 -1.41
C VAL A 232 1.07 -4.25 -1.04
N ASP A 233 1.57 -5.00 -2.01
CA ASP A 233 2.71 -5.90 -1.85
C ASP A 233 3.92 -5.12 -1.32
N ASP A 234 4.31 -4.01 -1.94
CA ASP A 234 5.45 -3.21 -1.47
C ASP A 234 5.18 -2.67 -0.05
N LEU A 235 3.96 -2.22 0.29
CA LEU A 235 3.59 -1.78 1.64
C LEU A 235 3.57 -2.91 2.69
N ASN A 236 3.22 -4.13 2.27
CA ASN A 236 3.15 -5.32 3.13
C ASN A 236 4.49 -6.06 3.22
N HIS A 237 5.32 -5.97 2.19
CA HIS A 237 6.68 -6.50 2.14
C HIS A 237 7.70 -5.58 2.79
N ILE A 238 7.30 -4.40 3.29
CA ILE A 238 8.08 -3.65 4.27
C ILE A 238 7.92 -4.32 5.64
N GLU A 239 8.24 -5.60 5.70
CA GLU A 239 8.70 -6.29 6.89
C GLU A 239 10.20 -6.05 6.97
N GLU A 240 10.69 -4.83 7.08
CA GLU A 240 12.12 -4.62 7.32
C GLU A 240 12.28 -3.81 8.60
N GLY A 241 13.34 -4.05 9.37
CA GLY A 241 13.54 -3.37 10.65
C GLY A 241 12.66 -3.83 11.83
N TYR A 242 11.77 -4.81 11.65
CA TYR A 242 10.97 -5.40 12.74
C TYR A 242 11.54 -6.75 13.18
N ILE A 243 11.73 -6.92 14.49
CA ILE A 243 12.30 -8.13 15.09
C ILE A 243 11.25 -9.25 15.08
N LYS A 244 11.56 -10.37 14.40
CA LYS A 244 10.70 -11.58 14.30
C LYS A 244 11.05 -12.71 15.28
N PHE A 245 12.06 -12.49 16.11
CA PHE A 245 12.54 -13.41 17.15
C PHE A 245 12.32 -12.81 18.54
N LYS A 246 12.33 -13.63 19.58
CA LYS A 246 12.21 -13.13 20.95
C LYS A 246 13.53 -12.49 21.38
N CYS A 247 13.56 -11.17 21.42
CA CYS A 247 14.75 -10.38 21.75
C CYS A 247 14.72 -9.91 23.21
N HIS A 248 15.63 -10.47 24.02
CA HIS A 248 15.83 -10.16 25.42
C HIS A 248 16.89 -9.07 25.57
N LEU A 249 16.46 -7.81 25.61
CA LEU A 249 17.34 -6.68 25.88
C LEU A 249 17.52 -6.47 27.38
N LYS A 250 18.76 -6.54 27.84
CA LYS A 250 19.17 -6.03 29.14
C LYS A 250 19.79 -4.63 28.95
N LYS A 251 19.16 -3.60 29.52
CA LYS A 251 19.65 -2.22 29.40
C LYS A 251 20.97 -2.06 30.16
N THR A 252 22.02 -1.65 29.46
CA THR A 252 23.36 -1.40 30.03
C THR A 252 23.96 -0.12 29.45
N LYS A 253 25.17 0.28 29.91
CA LYS A 253 25.88 1.44 29.34
C LYS A 253 26.09 1.26 27.83
N PRO A 254 26.09 2.34 27.03
CA PRO A 254 26.36 2.27 25.59
C PRO A 254 27.67 1.53 25.27
N VAL A 255 27.71 0.84 24.13
CA VAL A 255 28.92 0.16 23.66
C VAL A 255 30.08 1.16 23.53
N SER A 256 31.29 0.79 23.92
CA SER A 256 32.43 1.72 23.96
C SER A 256 32.80 2.30 22.58
N LYS A 257 33.25 3.56 22.53
CA LYS A 257 33.63 4.24 21.27
C LYS A 257 34.73 3.47 20.51
N LYS A 258 35.68 2.88 21.25
CA LYS A 258 36.76 2.05 20.69
C LYS A 258 36.19 0.84 19.94
N LYS A 259 35.23 0.13 20.54
CA LYS A 259 34.63 -1.07 19.95
C LYS A 259 33.82 -0.77 18.68
N ILE A 260 33.20 0.41 18.55
CA ILE A 260 32.36 0.74 17.38
C ILE A 260 33.06 1.53 16.28
N LYS A 261 34.33 1.92 16.44
CA LYS A 261 35.04 2.82 15.51
C LYS A 261 34.98 2.34 14.06
N ASP A 262 35.34 1.07 13.83
CA ASP A 262 35.35 0.50 12.48
C ASP A 262 33.94 0.24 11.95
N LEU A 263 33.01 -0.19 12.82
CA LEU A 263 31.60 -0.32 12.45
C LEU A 263 31.06 1.01 11.91
N ASN A 264 31.29 2.12 12.63
CA ASN A 264 30.89 3.45 12.18
C ASN A 264 31.54 3.84 10.84
N ARG A 265 32.83 3.54 10.67
CA ARG A 265 33.56 3.84 9.42
C ARG A 265 32.93 3.14 8.22
N TYR A 266 32.69 1.83 8.29
CA TYR A 266 32.14 1.07 7.17
C TYR A 266 30.64 1.32 6.98
N ARG A 267 29.89 1.48 8.07
CA ARG A 267 28.48 1.89 8.00
C ARG A 267 28.29 3.21 7.28
N GLN A 268 29.13 4.20 7.55
CA GLN A 268 29.06 5.49 6.86
C GLN A 268 29.35 5.37 5.36
N LYS A 269 30.32 4.54 4.97
CA LYS A 269 30.58 4.25 3.55
C LYS A 269 29.36 3.63 2.87
N LEU A 270 28.76 2.61 3.47
CA LEU A 270 27.56 1.94 2.95
C LEU A 270 26.34 2.88 2.89
N TYR A 271 26.16 3.72 3.92
CA TYR A 271 25.12 4.74 3.95
C TYR A 271 25.27 5.76 2.81
N ASN A 272 26.50 6.23 2.57
CA ASN A 272 26.78 7.17 1.47
C ASN A 272 26.55 6.54 0.08
N LEU A 273 26.67 5.22 -0.04
CA LEU A 273 26.36 4.47 -1.26
C LEU A 273 24.86 4.14 -1.40
N GLY A 274 24.03 4.52 -0.42
CA GLY A 274 22.60 4.19 -0.39
C GLY A 274 22.29 2.72 -0.09
N LEU A 275 23.28 1.94 0.35
CA LEU A 275 23.19 0.49 0.59
C LEU A 275 22.67 0.13 2.00
N ILE A 276 22.71 1.09 2.92
CA ILE A 276 22.09 1.05 4.25
C ILE A 276 21.41 2.40 4.47
N GLY A 277 20.23 2.42 5.07
CA GLY A 277 19.50 3.68 5.26
C GLY A 277 18.11 3.45 5.79
N ALA A 278 17.20 4.35 5.45
CA ALA A 278 15.78 4.17 5.71
C ALA A 278 14.96 4.52 4.48
N TYR A 279 13.86 3.79 4.30
CA TYR A 279 12.84 4.08 3.30
C TYR A 279 12.03 5.34 3.68
N PRO A 280 11.26 5.95 2.76
CA PRO A 280 10.46 7.15 3.04
C PRO A 280 9.50 7.02 4.23
N ASN A 281 9.03 5.81 4.52
CA ASN A 281 8.19 5.48 5.68
C ASN A 281 9.00 5.29 6.99
N LYS A 282 10.27 5.69 7.01
CA LYS A 282 11.21 5.60 8.15
C LYS A 282 11.58 4.18 8.59
N VAL A 283 11.28 3.18 7.77
CA VAL A 283 11.74 1.81 8.03
C VAL A 283 13.21 1.70 7.65
N GLY A 284 14.05 1.33 8.62
CA GLY A 284 15.49 1.18 8.42
C GLY A 284 15.82 -0.13 7.70
N TYR A 285 16.73 -0.07 6.73
CA TYR A 285 17.21 -1.21 5.97
C TYR A 285 18.72 -1.35 6.05
N GLY A 286 19.17 -2.60 5.98
CA GLY A 286 20.58 -2.96 6.07
C GLY A 286 21.22 -2.72 7.44
N ASN A 287 22.27 -3.49 7.75
CA ASN A 287 22.93 -3.49 9.05
C ASN A 287 24.34 -4.08 8.91
N LEU A 288 25.11 -4.07 10.00
CA LEU A 288 26.41 -4.70 10.04
C LEU A 288 26.78 -5.12 11.45
N SER A 289 27.57 -6.19 11.54
CA SER A 289 28.15 -6.66 12.78
C SER A 289 29.63 -6.97 12.63
N LYS A 290 30.33 -6.97 13.77
CA LYS A 290 31.63 -7.61 13.91
C LYS A 290 31.65 -8.50 15.14
N LYS A 291 32.51 -9.51 15.11
CA LYS A 291 32.76 -10.45 16.19
C LYS A 291 34.21 -10.28 16.61
N ASP A 292 34.40 -9.73 17.81
CA ASP A 292 35.67 -9.80 18.54
C ASP A 292 35.50 -10.92 19.59
N GLU A 293 35.56 -10.60 20.89
CA GLU A 293 35.11 -11.51 21.98
C GLU A 293 33.59 -11.73 21.95
N ASP A 294 32.84 -10.65 21.69
CA ASP A 294 31.39 -10.65 21.56
C ASP A 294 30.99 -10.18 20.17
N ILE A 295 29.75 -10.47 19.75
CA ILE A 295 29.18 -9.90 18.54
C ILE A 295 28.61 -8.51 18.86
N ILE A 296 29.09 -7.50 18.15
CA ILE A 296 28.58 -6.13 18.23
C ILE A 296 27.89 -5.81 16.93
N ILE A 297 26.63 -5.39 17.02
CA ILE A 297 25.77 -5.14 15.87
C ILE A 297 25.07 -3.79 15.98
N THR A 298 24.76 -3.19 14.84
CA THR A 298 23.85 -2.04 14.78
C THR A 298 22.47 -2.40 15.34
N GLY A 299 21.87 -1.47 16.07
CA GLY A 299 20.54 -1.65 16.66
C GLY A 299 19.40 -1.58 15.65
N THR A 300 18.23 -2.01 16.08
CA THR A 300 16.99 -1.93 15.29
C THR A 300 16.61 -0.47 14.99
N ALA A 301 15.95 -0.23 13.85
CA ALA A 301 15.48 1.10 13.42
C ALA A 301 16.56 2.21 13.35
N THR A 302 17.84 1.84 13.25
CA THR A 302 18.95 2.81 13.20
C THR A 302 19.21 3.39 11.80
N GLY A 303 18.52 2.89 10.78
CA GLY A 303 18.62 3.35 9.39
C GLY A 303 18.33 4.83 9.19
N ASN A 304 17.44 5.40 10.00
CA ASN A 304 17.02 6.81 9.92
C ASN A 304 18.12 7.82 10.30
N TYR A 305 19.18 7.37 10.95
CA TYR A 305 20.25 8.24 11.42
C TYR A 305 21.38 8.29 10.40
N LYS A 306 21.76 9.47 9.95
CA LYS A 306 22.94 9.63 9.07
C LYS A 306 24.24 9.20 9.77
N LYS A 307 24.40 9.48 11.06
CA LYS A 307 25.55 9.10 11.89
C LYS A 307 25.06 8.33 13.12
N LEU A 308 25.76 7.25 13.50
CA LEU A 308 25.44 6.49 14.71
C LEU A 308 26.37 6.84 15.87
N GLU A 309 25.76 7.19 16.98
CA GLU A 309 26.39 7.19 18.31
C GLU A 309 26.41 5.79 18.94
N ASN A 310 27.18 5.66 20.01
CA ASN A 310 27.34 4.46 20.82
C ASN A 310 26.06 3.79 21.32
N LYS A 311 25.01 4.58 21.55
CA LYS A 311 23.71 4.08 22.02
C LYS A 311 22.95 3.29 20.95
N HIS A 312 23.34 3.41 19.68
CA HIS A 312 22.69 2.75 18.55
C HIS A 312 23.30 1.38 18.23
N TYR A 313 24.11 0.83 19.13
CA TYR A 313 24.73 -0.48 18.99
C TYR A 313 24.33 -1.36 20.17
N SER A 314 24.28 -2.67 19.90
CA SER A 314 23.98 -3.69 20.89
C SER A 314 25.07 -4.76 20.85
N ARG A 315 25.36 -5.31 22.02
CA ARG A 315 26.25 -6.47 22.18
C ARG A 315 25.39 -7.70 22.33
N ILE A 316 25.54 -8.69 21.45
CA ILE A 316 24.84 -9.98 21.57
C ILE A 316 25.60 -10.81 22.59
N THR A 317 24.90 -11.26 23.63
CA THR A 317 25.46 -12.07 24.72
C THR A 317 25.05 -13.54 24.64
N GLY A 318 24.06 -13.87 23.80
CA GLY A 318 23.64 -15.24 23.54
C GLY A 318 22.54 -15.30 22.48
N TYR A 319 22.35 -16.47 21.87
CA TYR A 319 21.26 -16.73 20.92
C TYR A 319 20.95 -18.22 20.85
N ASP A 320 19.69 -18.55 20.57
CA ASP A 320 19.22 -19.90 20.25
C ASP A 320 18.46 -19.84 18.91
N LEU A 321 19.12 -20.35 17.86
CA LEU A 321 18.58 -20.33 16.50
C LEU A 321 17.33 -21.21 16.34
N LYS A 322 17.19 -22.28 17.13
CA LYS A 322 16.05 -23.21 17.04
C LYS A 322 14.84 -22.65 17.77
N LYS A 323 15.03 -22.08 18.96
CA LYS A 323 13.96 -21.44 19.73
C LYS A 323 13.59 -20.04 19.23
N ASN A 324 14.34 -19.52 18.27
CA ASN A 324 14.20 -18.16 17.75
C ASN A 324 14.29 -17.10 18.87
N GLU A 325 15.31 -17.22 19.75
CA GLU A 325 15.55 -16.31 20.87
C GLU A 325 16.97 -15.70 20.80
N LEU A 326 17.12 -14.46 21.24
CA LEU A 326 18.39 -13.74 21.28
C LEU A 326 18.47 -12.84 22.50
N TRP A 327 19.64 -12.82 23.15
CA TRP A 327 19.95 -11.96 24.28
C TRP A 327 20.97 -10.91 23.88
N CYS A 328 20.70 -9.66 24.23
CA CYS A 328 21.62 -8.56 23.97
C CYS A 328 21.65 -7.54 25.10
N GLU A 329 22.79 -6.85 25.20
CA GLU A 329 23.02 -5.76 26.12
C GLU A 329 23.28 -4.45 25.36
N GLY A 330 22.74 -3.34 25.86
CA GLY A 330 22.95 -2.00 25.31
C GLY A 330 21.80 -1.05 25.61
N GLN A 331 21.72 0.06 24.87
CA GLN A 331 20.62 1.03 24.98
C GLN A 331 19.45 0.75 24.02
N ILE A 332 19.67 -0.10 23.02
CA ILE A 332 18.71 -0.45 21.98
C ILE A 332 18.72 -1.97 21.75
N LYS A 333 17.63 -2.52 21.20
CA LYS A 333 17.58 -3.91 20.74
C LYS A 333 18.49 -4.09 19.52
N ALA A 334 19.09 -5.27 19.40
CA ALA A 334 19.85 -5.68 18.22
C ALA A 334 18.96 -5.67 16.96
N SER A 335 19.57 -5.54 15.77
CA SER A 335 18.83 -5.46 14.50
C SER A 335 17.94 -6.70 14.24
N SER A 336 16.90 -6.53 13.43
CA SER A 336 15.97 -7.57 13.00
C SER A 336 16.61 -8.76 12.27
N GLU A 337 17.83 -8.61 11.76
CA GLU A 337 18.57 -9.66 11.05
C GLU A 337 19.71 -10.25 11.89
N SER A 338 19.78 -9.92 13.19
CA SER A 338 20.83 -10.40 14.11
C SER A 338 20.95 -11.93 14.11
N MET A 339 19.84 -12.66 13.96
CA MET A 339 19.83 -14.13 13.89
C MET A 339 20.55 -14.66 12.65
N THR A 340 20.44 -13.97 11.51
CA THR A 340 21.17 -14.30 10.28
C THR A 340 22.68 -14.13 10.48
N HIS A 341 23.09 -13.07 11.17
CA HIS A 341 24.49 -12.81 11.50
C HIS A 341 25.04 -13.87 12.45
N ALA A 342 24.29 -14.17 13.52
CA ALA A 342 24.62 -15.22 14.47
C ALA A 342 24.77 -16.59 13.80
N ALA A 343 23.88 -16.95 12.87
CA ALA A 343 23.96 -18.19 12.10
C ALA A 343 25.26 -18.28 11.28
N LEU A 344 25.69 -17.17 10.65
CA LEU A 344 26.96 -17.12 9.93
C LEU A 344 28.16 -17.24 10.86
N TYR A 345 28.18 -16.52 11.98
CA TYR A 345 29.24 -16.65 12.98
C TYR A 345 29.35 -18.05 13.59
N GLY A 346 28.27 -18.82 13.59
CA GLY A 346 28.25 -20.23 13.98
C GLY A 346 28.73 -21.20 12.88
N CYS A 347 28.96 -20.74 11.64
CA CYS A 347 29.44 -21.58 10.54
C CYS A 347 30.97 -21.71 10.50
N SER A 348 31.71 -20.69 10.94
CA SER A 348 33.17 -20.71 11.02
C SER A 348 33.69 -19.63 11.98
N GLU A 349 34.73 -19.95 12.73
CA GLU A 349 35.44 -19.01 13.61
C GLU A 349 36.22 -17.94 12.85
N GLU A 350 36.55 -18.20 11.57
CA GLU A 350 37.24 -17.24 10.70
C GLU A 350 36.37 -16.04 10.32
N ILE A 351 35.05 -16.10 10.56
CA ILE A 351 34.14 -15.02 10.22
C ILE A 351 34.18 -13.99 11.36
N GLY A 352 34.83 -12.87 11.10
CA GLY A 352 34.92 -11.74 12.04
C GLY A 352 33.95 -10.60 11.73
N ALA A 353 33.35 -10.55 10.53
CA ALA A 353 32.39 -9.51 10.17
C ALA A 353 31.32 -9.99 9.20
N VAL A 354 30.12 -9.41 9.32
CA VAL A 354 28.98 -9.66 8.43
C VAL A 354 28.33 -8.32 8.09
N LEU A 355 28.07 -8.11 6.80
CA LEU A 355 27.37 -6.95 6.25
C LEU A 355 26.08 -7.42 5.59
N HIS A 356 24.98 -6.75 5.92
CA HIS A 356 23.69 -6.94 5.25
C HIS A 356 23.28 -5.60 4.63
N VAL A 357 23.04 -5.58 3.32
CA VAL A 357 22.79 -4.35 2.57
C VAL A 357 21.68 -4.52 1.55
N HIS A 358 21.11 -3.40 1.11
CA HIS A 358 19.99 -3.37 0.17
C HIS A 358 20.42 -2.77 -1.16
N SER A 359 20.23 -3.53 -2.23
CA SER A 359 20.46 -3.07 -3.60
C SER A 359 19.59 -3.86 -4.57
N ILE A 360 18.50 -3.26 -5.03
CA ILE A 360 17.63 -3.87 -6.04
C ILE A 360 18.40 -4.21 -7.34
N LYS A 361 19.43 -3.41 -7.67
CA LYS A 361 20.29 -3.63 -8.85
C LYS A 361 21.09 -4.91 -8.69
N MET A 362 21.78 -5.09 -7.56
CA MET A 362 22.55 -6.31 -7.28
C MET A 362 21.63 -7.52 -7.15
N TRP A 363 20.53 -7.37 -6.41
CA TRP A 363 19.57 -8.44 -6.20
C TRP A 363 19.07 -8.99 -7.52
N LYS A 364 18.56 -8.13 -8.43
CA LYS A 364 18.12 -8.56 -9.77
C LYS A 364 19.24 -9.17 -10.61
N ARG A 365 20.45 -8.59 -10.56
CA ARG A 365 21.57 -9.04 -11.39
C ARG A 365 22.07 -10.42 -11.00
N TYR A 366 22.11 -10.71 -9.70
CA TYR A 366 22.78 -11.88 -9.13
C TYR A 366 21.84 -12.94 -8.54
N LEU A 367 20.53 -12.69 -8.50
CA LEU A 367 19.55 -13.70 -8.10
C LEU A 367 19.77 -14.98 -8.91
N ASN A 368 19.97 -16.10 -8.21
CA ASN A 368 20.30 -17.42 -8.78
C ASN A 368 21.62 -17.51 -9.57
N LYS A 369 22.45 -16.46 -9.60
CA LYS A 369 23.83 -16.49 -10.14
C LYS A 369 24.89 -16.53 -9.03
N LEU A 370 24.56 -15.96 -7.88
CA LEU A 370 25.28 -16.14 -6.63
C LEU A 370 24.53 -17.13 -5.73
N PRO A 371 25.17 -17.72 -4.71
CA PRO A 371 24.47 -18.44 -3.66
C PRO A 371 23.24 -17.65 -3.19
N THR A 372 22.08 -18.28 -3.25
CA THR A 372 20.79 -17.61 -3.04
C THR A 372 19.96 -18.42 -2.06
N THR A 373 19.42 -17.77 -1.03
CA THR A 373 18.52 -18.44 -0.07
C THR A 373 17.17 -18.77 -0.70
N SER A 374 16.45 -19.72 -0.12
CA SER A 374 15.06 -19.99 -0.50
C SER A 374 14.18 -18.74 -0.41
N LYS A 375 13.27 -18.57 -1.36
CA LYS A 375 12.25 -17.51 -1.33
C LYS A 375 11.30 -17.62 -0.13
N LYS A 376 11.16 -18.82 0.44
CA LYS A 376 10.29 -19.10 1.58
C LYS A 376 10.94 -18.77 2.94
N ALA A 377 12.26 -18.56 2.97
CA ALA A 377 12.95 -18.22 4.20
C ALA A 377 12.82 -16.72 4.47
N ALA A 378 12.01 -16.36 5.46
CA ALA A 378 11.85 -14.99 5.91
C ALA A 378 12.99 -14.59 6.86
N TYR A 379 13.48 -13.35 6.81
CA TYR A 379 14.54 -12.89 7.71
C TYR A 379 14.12 -13.00 9.19
N GLY A 380 15.09 -13.14 10.10
CA GLY A 380 14.81 -13.20 11.54
C GLY A 380 14.06 -14.47 12.00
N THR A 381 14.04 -15.52 11.17
CA THR A 381 13.43 -16.83 11.47
C THR A 381 14.48 -17.95 11.57
N PRO A 382 14.16 -19.08 12.22
CA PRO A 382 15.01 -20.28 12.20
C PRO A 382 15.29 -20.80 10.78
N GLU A 383 14.31 -20.72 9.88
CA GLU A 383 14.45 -21.17 8.49
C GLU A 383 15.53 -20.37 7.75
N MET A 384 15.61 -19.05 7.97
CA MET A 384 16.70 -18.23 7.40
C MET A 384 18.06 -18.61 7.99
N ALA A 385 18.13 -18.89 9.28
CA ALA A 385 19.38 -19.32 9.92
C ALA A 385 19.87 -20.66 9.34
N ASP A 386 18.96 -21.60 9.09
CA ASP A 386 19.31 -22.88 8.47
C ASP A 386 19.64 -22.75 6.98
N GLU A 387 18.99 -21.82 6.27
CA GLU A 387 19.38 -21.47 4.91
C GLU A 387 20.80 -20.88 4.83
N MET A 388 21.21 -20.02 5.77
CA MET A 388 22.59 -19.52 5.83
C MET A 388 23.59 -20.67 5.99
N LYS A 389 23.31 -21.60 6.93
CA LYS A 389 24.15 -22.80 7.14
C LYS A 389 24.17 -23.68 5.89
N ARG A 390 23.02 -23.88 5.24
CA ARG A 390 22.91 -24.67 4.01
C ARG A 390 23.75 -24.06 2.91
N LEU A 391 23.63 -22.74 2.68
CA LEU A 391 24.43 -22.04 1.69
C LEU A 391 25.92 -22.18 1.98
N TYR A 392 26.32 -21.97 3.24
CA TYR A 392 27.73 -22.05 3.64
C TYR A 392 28.31 -23.45 3.39
N LYS A 393 27.56 -24.51 3.71
CA LYS A 393 28.03 -25.90 3.59
C LYS A 393 27.89 -26.49 2.19
N LYS A 394 26.83 -26.15 1.44
CA LYS A 394 26.42 -26.85 0.21
C LYS A 394 26.58 -26.04 -1.06
N THR A 395 27.12 -24.82 -1.00
CA THR A 395 27.27 -23.95 -2.18
C THR A 395 28.62 -23.25 -2.19
N SER A 396 28.87 -22.44 -3.22
CA SER A 396 30.06 -21.59 -3.30
C SER A 396 30.09 -20.43 -2.30
N PHE A 397 29.12 -20.31 -1.36
CA PHE A 397 29.04 -19.20 -0.41
C PHE A 397 30.25 -19.11 0.52
N LYS A 398 30.80 -20.25 0.98
CA LYS A 398 32.03 -20.26 1.77
C LYS A 398 33.19 -19.56 1.06
N ASN A 399 33.32 -19.77 -0.26
CA ASN A 399 34.44 -19.26 -1.05
C ASN A 399 34.17 -17.86 -1.59
N LYS A 400 32.95 -17.61 -2.10
CA LYS A 400 32.56 -16.30 -2.65
C LYS A 400 32.30 -15.25 -1.57
N LYS A 401 31.94 -15.69 -0.36
CA LYS A 401 31.67 -14.86 0.83
C LYS A 401 30.57 -13.80 0.63
N ILE A 402 29.71 -14.00 -0.38
CA ILE A 402 28.55 -13.16 -0.69
C ILE A 402 27.38 -14.04 -1.16
N ALA A 403 26.17 -13.65 -0.77
CA ALA A 403 24.93 -14.32 -1.15
C ALA A 403 23.78 -13.31 -1.36
N VAL A 404 22.79 -13.75 -2.13
CA VAL A 404 21.53 -13.03 -2.34
C VAL A 404 20.46 -13.62 -1.41
N LEU A 405 19.69 -12.77 -0.74
CA LEU A 405 18.57 -13.22 0.07
C LEU A 405 17.33 -13.37 -0.82
N GLY A 406 17.00 -14.60 -1.22
CA GLY A 406 15.95 -14.86 -2.21
C GLY A 406 14.55 -14.46 -1.75
N GLY A 407 14.25 -14.65 -0.46
CA GLY A 407 12.99 -14.22 0.19
C GLY A 407 12.99 -12.78 0.70
N HIS A 408 14.13 -12.09 0.65
CA HIS A 408 14.28 -10.72 1.11
C HIS A 408 14.71 -9.84 -0.07
N LYS A 409 13.71 -9.25 -0.74
CA LYS A 409 13.92 -8.41 -1.92
C LYS A 409 14.93 -7.31 -1.60
N GLU A 410 15.86 -7.06 -2.51
CA GLU A 410 17.00 -6.12 -2.34
C GLU A 410 18.12 -6.61 -1.42
N GLY A 411 17.87 -7.58 -0.55
CA GLY A 411 18.82 -8.06 0.45
C GLY A 411 20.03 -8.81 -0.14
N ILE A 412 21.21 -8.30 0.18
CA ILE A 412 22.51 -8.90 -0.11
C ILE A 412 23.27 -9.06 1.20
N ILE A 413 23.92 -10.20 1.39
CA ILE A 413 24.74 -10.47 2.58
C ILE A 413 26.16 -10.83 2.16
N SER A 414 27.15 -10.23 2.80
CA SER A 414 28.56 -10.58 2.67
C SER A 414 29.22 -10.77 4.03
N PHE A 415 30.30 -11.53 4.07
CA PHE A 415 31.07 -11.75 5.29
C PHE A 415 32.58 -11.78 5.01
N GLY A 416 33.38 -11.68 6.07
CA GLY A 416 34.84 -11.74 5.99
C GLY A 416 35.48 -11.89 7.36
N LYS A 417 36.80 -12.01 7.40
CA LYS A 417 37.60 -12.05 8.63
C LYS A 417 37.55 -10.73 9.40
N ASP A 418 37.26 -9.64 8.69
CA ASP A 418 37.09 -8.31 9.25
C ASP A 418 36.12 -7.50 8.37
N LEU A 419 35.74 -6.30 8.85
CA LEU A 419 34.83 -5.41 8.14
C LEU A 419 35.40 -4.94 6.79
N LYS A 420 36.73 -4.87 6.65
CA LYS A 420 37.39 -4.46 5.40
C LYS A 420 37.16 -5.51 4.32
N GLU A 421 37.46 -6.77 4.63
CA GLU A 421 37.30 -7.87 3.71
C GLU A 421 35.84 -8.02 3.28
N ALA A 422 34.90 -8.04 4.24
CA ALA A 422 33.47 -8.14 3.94
C ALA A 422 32.97 -7.02 3.03
N TYR A 423 33.50 -5.80 3.23
CA TYR A 423 33.18 -4.61 2.43
C TYR A 423 33.81 -4.66 1.03
N ASP A 424 35.08 -5.04 0.92
CA ASP A 424 35.78 -5.14 -0.35
C ASP A 424 35.15 -6.22 -1.26
N ILE A 425 34.75 -7.36 -0.66
CA ILE A 425 33.95 -8.39 -1.34
C ILE A 425 32.65 -7.79 -1.86
N LEU A 426 31.87 -7.12 -1.01
CA LEU A 426 30.60 -6.52 -1.43
C LEU A 426 30.77 -5.54 -2.60
N LEU A 427 31.78 -4.66 -2.54
CA LEU A 427 32.04 -3.68 -3.58
C LEU A 427 32.46 -4.31 -4.91
N SER A 428 33.15 -5.45 -4.89
CA SER A 428 33.55 -6.14 -6.13
C SER A 428 32.34 -6.55 -6.98
N TYR A 429 31.17 -6.75 -6.36
CA TYR A 429 29.92 -7.09 -7.03
C TYR A 429 29.00 -5.89 -7.29
N LEU A 430 29.31 -4.70 -6.74
CA LEU A 430 28.50 -3.50 -6.92
C LEU A 430 28.68 -2.86 -8.32
N ARG A 431 29.78 -3.17 -9.00
CA ARG A 431 30.18 -2.62 -10.31
C ARG A 431 29.33 -3.10 -11.48
#